data_AF-D0R3Y8-F1
#
_entry.id   AF-D0R3Y8-F1
#
_cell.length_a   1.000
_cell.length_b   1.000
_cell.length_c   1.000
_cell.angle_alpha   90.00
_cell.angle_beta   90.00
_cell.angle_gamma   90.00
#
_symmetry.space_group_name_H-M   'P 1'
#
loop_
_entity.id
_entity.type
_entity.pdbx_description
1 polymer ?
#
loop_
_entity_poly.entity_id
_entity_poly.type
_entity_poly.pdbx_seq_one_letter_code
_entity_poly.pdbx_strand_id
1 'polypeptide(L)' 'MAAMQLMLIARAHGYETNAMAGYDAKKAASVMGLDPEQYVPVMGIAIGKPDKNVEELKSVRYPVDEVLKFE' A
#
# COMPACT_ATOMS: atom_id res chain seq x y z
N MET A 1 -1.05 8.80 -5.60
CA MET A 1 -2.20 8.34 -6.41
C MET A 1 -1.95 7.02 -7.13
N ALA A 2 -0.79 6.84 -7.81
CA ALA A 2 -0.49 5.61 -8.56
C ALA A 2 -0.55 4.32 -7.71
N ALA A 3 -0.08 4.34 -6.46
CA ALA A 3 -0.12 3.19 -5.56
C ALA A 3 -1.54 2.68 -5.29
N MET A 4 -2.46 3.57 -4.93
CA MET A 4 -3.86 3.21 -4.69
C MET A 4 -4.50 2.61 -5.95
N GLN A 5 -4.21 3.19 -7.12
CA GLN A 5 -4.70 2.65 -8.39
C GLN A 5 -4.11 1.27 -8.68
N LEU A 6 -2.82 1.06 -8.44
CA LEU A 6 -2.18 -0.25 -8.60
C LEU A 6 -2.85 -1.32 -7.73
N MET A 7 -3.18 -0.99 -6.48
CA MET A 7 -3.87 -1.91 -5.57
C MET A 7 -5.28 -2.27 -6.07
N LEU A 8 -6.05 -1.30 -6.55
CA LEU A 8 -7.39 -1.54 -7.11
C LEU A 8 -7.33 -2.38 -8.40
N ILE A 9 -6.36 -2.10 -9.27
CA ILE A 9 -6.15 -2.85 -10.52
C ILE A 9 -5.74 -4.30 -10.20
N ALA A 10 -4.84 -4.53 -9.24
CA ALA A 10 -4.45 -5.87 -8.85
C ALA A 10 -5.67 -6.72 -8.42
N ARG A 11 -6.61 -6.13 -7.66
CA ARG A 11 -7.89 -6.78 -7.30
C ARG A 11 -8.76 -7.06 -8.52
N ALA A 12 -8.84 -6.14 -9.47
CA ALA A 12 -9.55 -6.36 -10.73
C ALA A 12 -8.99 -7.55 -11.54
N HIS A 13 -7.70 -7.86 -11.36
CA HIS A 13 -7.04 -9.02 -11.98
C HIS A 13 -7.06 -10.30 -11.12
N GLY A 14 -7.80 -10.31 -10.00
CA GLY A 14 -7.92 -11.48 -9.12
C GLY A 14 -6.72 -11.71 -8.18
N TYR A 15 -5.90 -10.68 -7.96
CA TYR A 15 -4.85 -10.66 -6.95
C TYR A 15 -5.28 -9.85 -5.73
N GLU A 16 -4.57 -10.02 -4.61
CA GLU A 16 -4.68 -9.16 -3.44
C GLU A 16 -3.37 -8.41 -3.19
N THR A 17 -3.46 -7.30 -2.45
CA THR A 17 -2.31 -6.42 -2.19
C THR A 17 -2.19 -5.99 -0.75
N ASN A 18 -0.96 -5.73 -0.31
CA ASN A 18 -0.67 -5.13 0.99
C ASN A 18 0.35 -4.00 0.84
N ALA A 19 -0.04 -2.79 1.21
CA ALA A 19 0.85 -1.63 1.22
C ALA A 19 1.66 -1.61 2.53
N MET A 20 2.98 -1.50 2.42
CA MET A 20 3.91 -1.56 3.55
C MET A 20 4.88 -0.39 3.53
N ALA A 21 5.04 0.26 4.68
CA ALA A 21 6.08 1.27 4.92
C ALA A 21 7.11 0.85 5.98
N GLY A 22 6.94 -0.34 6.59
CA GLY A 22 7.80 -0.85 7.67
C GLY A 22 9.13 -1.47 7.20
N TYR A 23 9.90 -0.76 6.38
CA TYR A 23 11.22 -1.18 5.90
C TYR A 23 12.28 -0.10 6.16
N ASP A 24 13.57 -0.43 6.00
CA ASP A 24 14.68 0.52 6.15
C ASP A 24 14.73 1.47 4.94
N ALA A 25 13.97 2.58 5.02
CA ALA A 25 13.86 3.55 3.95
C ALA A 25 15.19 4.21 3.57
N LYS A 26 16.17 4.28 4.49
CA LYS A 26 17.49 4.86 4.20
C LYS A 26 18.32 3.98 3.28
N LYS A 27 18.05 2.67 3.25
CA LYS A 27 18.78 1.70 2.43
C LYS A 27 18.01 1.25 1.20
N ALA A 28 16.71 1.46 1.15
CA ALA A 28 15.88 0.90 0.09
C ALA A 28 16.29 1.37 -1.32
N ALA A 29 16.61 2.66 -1.51
CA ALA A 29 17.06 3.17 -2.80
C ALA A 29 18.38 2.51 -3.25
N SER A 30 19.39 2.50 -2.37
CA SER A 30 20.71 1.94 -2.71
C SER A 30 20.67 0.43 -2.95
N VAL A 31 19.89 -0.32 -2.17
CA VAL A 31 19.70 -1.78 -2.36
C VAL A 31 19.00 -2.10 -3.68
N MET A 32 18.11 -1.22 -4.14
CA MET A 32 17.41 -1.34 -5.42
C MET A 32 18.25 -0.82 -6.61
N GLY A 33 19.49 -0.37 -6.38
CA GLY A 33 20.34 0.20 -7.42
C GLY A 33 19.93 1.59 -7.90
N LEU A 34 19.16 2.33 -7.08
CA LEU A 34 18.69 3.69 -7.37
C LEU A 34 19.55 4.73 -6.63
N ASP A 35 19.67 5.92 -7.21
CA ASP A 35 20.34 7.07 -6.58
C ASP A 35 19.55 7.54 -5.34
N PRO A 36 20.12 7.47 -4.12
CA PRO A 36 19.45 7.90 -2.90
C PRO A 36 19.18 9.41 -2.81
N GLU A 37 19.89 10.25 -3.56
CA GLU A 37 19.66 11.70 -3.57
C GLU A 37 18.48 12.08 -4.48
N GLN A 38 18.25 11.31 -5.55
CA GLN A 38 17.16 11.54 -6.49
C GLN A 38 15.85 10.80 -6.10
N TYR A 39 15.95 9.59 -5.55
CA TYR A 39 14.80 8.72 -5.32
C TYR A 39 14.50 8.51 -3.84
N VAL A 40 13.35 9.01 -3.41
CA VAL A 40 12.82 8.81 -2.05
C VAL A 40 11.90 7.58 -2.04
N PRO A 41 12.21 6.53 -1.26
CA PRO A 41 11.32 5.39 -1.09
C PRO A 41 10.03 5.80 -0.37
N VAL A 42 8.87 5.48 -0.96
CA VAL A 42 7.55 5.87 -0.40
C VAL A 42 6.85 4.70 0.26
N MET A 43 6.65 3.61 -0.48
CA MET A 43 5.95 2.41 0.01
C MET A 43 6.32 1.19 -0.82
N GLY A 44 6.35 0.02 -0.19
CA GLY A 44 6.33 -1.27 -0.88
C GLY A 44 4.89 -1.76 -1.03
N ILE A 45 4.59 -2.44 -2.13
CA ILE A 45 3.29 -3.06 -2.36
C ILE A 45 3.53 -4.54 -2.63
N ALA A 46 3.17 -5.40 -1.69
CA ALA A 46 3.12 -6.83 -1.93
C ALA A 46 1.89 -7.16 -2.79
N ILE A 47 2.04 -8.03 -3.78
CA ILE A 47 0.98 -8.48 -4.68
C ILE A 47 1.04 -10.00 -4.75
N GLY A 48 -0.10 -10.67 -4.60
CA GLY A 48 -0.14 -12.14 -4.63
C GLY A 48 -1.56 -12.68 -4.75
N LYS A 49 -1.69 -14.01 -4.86
CA LYS A 49 -3.00 -14.67 -4.71
C LYS A 49 -3.30 -14.81 -3.22
N PRO A 50 -4.52 -14.46 -2.77
CA PRO A 50 -4.89 -14.63 -1.37
C PRO A 50 -4.88 -16.11 -0.98
N ASP A 51 -4.42 -16.40 0.24
CA ASP A 51 -4.57 -17.72 0.83
C ASP A 51 -6.05 -17.93 1.22
N LYS A 52 -6.66 -18.97 0.66
CA LYS A 52 -8.08 -19.28 0.91
C LYS A 52 -8.38 -19.70 2.34
N ASN A 53 -7.35 -20.06 3.11
CA ASN A 53 -7.48 -20.52 4.49
C ASN A 53 -7.34 -19.38 5.52
N VAL A 54 -7.00 -18.16 5.06
CA VAL A 54 -6.78 -17.00 5.93
C VAL A 54 -7.84 -15.96 5.62
N GLU A 55 -8.62 -15.59 6.64
CA GLU A 55 -9.57 -14.47 6.49
C GLU A 55 -8.83 -13.13 6.49
N GLU A 56 -9.24 -12.23 5.61
CA GLU A 56 -8.79 -10.84 5.62
C GLU A 56 -9.25 -10.14 6.91
N LEU A 57 -8.35 -9.34 7.49
CA LEU A 57 -8.67 -8.55 8.68
C LEU A 57 -9.67 -7.44 8.34
N LYS A 58 -10.88 -7.56 8.89
CA LYS A 58 -11.96 -6.58 8.69
C LYS A 58 -11.72 -5.36 9.57
N SER A 59 -11.18 -4.31 8.98
CA SER A 59 -11.02 -3.01 9.64
C SER A 59 -12.33 -2.20 9.68
N VAL A 60 -12.53 -1.41 10.73
CA VAL A 60 -13.62 -0.42 10.81
C VAL A 60 -13.19 0.95 10.26
N ARG A 61 -14.15 1.82 9.97
CA ARG A 61 -13.93 3.22 9.57
C ARG A 61 -14.75 4.14 10.45
N TYR A 62 -14.24 5.34 10.72
CA TYR A 62 -14.99 6.37 11.43
C TYR A 62 -16.23 6.80 10.63
N PRO A 63 -17.33 7.20 11.31
CA PRO A 63 -18.48 7.82 10.67
C PRO A 63 -18.09 9.08 9.88
N VAL A 64 -18.83 9.37 8.80
CA VAL A 64 -18.53 10.50 7.91
C VAL A 64 -18.68 11.85 8.63
N ASP A 65 -19.68 11.97 9.51
CA ASP A 65 -19.95 13.21 10.25
C ASP A 65 -18.82 13.58 11.24
N GLU A 66 -17.96 12.64 11.61
CA GLU A 66 -16.80 12.89 12.48
C GLU A 66 -15.60 13.46 11.71
N VAL A 67 -15.51 13.20 10.40
CA VAL A 67 -14.36 13.55 9.55
C VAL A 67 -14.66 14.63 8.51
N LEU A 68 -15.94 14.97 8.31
CA LEU A 68 -16.40 15.97 7.36
C LEU A 68 -16.99 17.18 8.09
N LYS A 69 -16.63 18.39 7.67
CA LYS A 69 -17.24 19.65 8.14
C LYS A 69 -17.67 20.50 6.95
N PHE A 70 -18.87 21.07 7.03
CA PHE A 70 -19.32 22.10 6.11
C PHE A 70 -19.06 23.46 6.76
N GLU A 71 -18.43 24.37 6.02
CA GLU A 71 -18.33 25.79 6.37
C GLU A 71 -19.60 26.55 5.98
#